data_AF-A0A9D8B056-F1
#
_entry.id   AF-A0A9D8B056-F1
#
_cell.length_a   1.000
_cell.length_b   1.000
_cell.length_c   1.000
_cell.angle_alpha   90.00
_cell.angle_beta   90.00
_cell.angle_gamma   90.00
#
_symmetry.space_group_name_H-M   'P 1'
#
loop_
_entity.id
_entity.type
_entity.pdbx_description
1 polymer ?
#
loop_
_entity_poly.entity_id
_entity_poly.type
_entity_poly.pdbx_seq_one_letter_code
_entity_poly.pdbx_strand_id
1 'polypeptide(L)'
;MYPTILEVSMKRIISFLGLALLLTLVASATAVSAAPAAQHSAAWTGFYFNNMYLQGSPVFTRDDPYIDFNWGYGGPGGGIPGTNFSVRWLRWLYMDRAGNWTFLTITDDGVRVWVDNQLIIDAWYDQPPTQHTATRHLTQGYHLVQMEYYQHLVNAEAHFQVRYGAPTPPQPQPQPGPQPFDLAIDTRSPYFSKGGDASGWNAFANGYYGIAYWTYNNLFALYRYNWARWNLPPTRACHYEVSIYIPHRVATTRQARYWIAHNGRFDARTVNQAAYTNQWVSLGTFDFHGRGGEYVSLSDVTGEPYLSTFLVFDSVNFAPRCTMW
;
A
#
# COMPACT_ATOMS: atom_id res chain seq x y z
N MET A 1 64.20 -65.94 -30.59
CA MET A 1 65.64 -66.19 -30.67
C MET A 1 66.29 -65.25 -29.68
N TYR A 2 66.83 -65.88 -28.64
CA TYR A 2 67.50 -65.45 -27.41
C TYR A 2 67.09 -64.22 -26.57
N PRO A 3 67.10 -64.40 -25.22
CA PRO A 3 66.55 -63.55 -24.17
C PRO A 3 67.66 -62.65 -23.55
N THR A 4 67.50 -61.98 -22.41
CA THR A 4 68.04 -62.45 -21.10
C THR A 4 67.90 -61.33 -20.04
N ILE A 5 67.34 -61.59 -18.86
CA ILE A 5 67.92 -62.03 -17.56
C ILE A 5 68.12 -60.83 -16.61
N LEU A 6 67.56 -60.93 -15.38
CA LEU A 6 68.23 -60.86 -14.06
C LEU A 6 67.15 -60.51 -13.02
N GLU A 7 66.62 -61.51 -12.32
CA GLU A 7 67.14 -62.11 -11.07
C GLU A 7 66.93 -61.24 -9.82
N VAL A 8 66.07 -61.73 -8.90
CA VAL A 8 66.41 -62.16 -7.52
C VAL A 8 66.17 -61.02 -6.51
N SER A 9 64.99 -61.00 -5.88
CA SER A 9 64.73 -61.55 -4.54
C SER A 9 65.54 -60.89 -3.43
N MET A 10 64.87 -60.15 -2.54
CA MET A 10 65.29 -60.13 -1.14
C MET A 10 64.14 -59.87 -0.16
N LYS A 11 64.30 -60.51 0.99
CA LYS A 11 63.34 -60.87 2.02
C LYS A 11 63.28 -59.84 3.15
N ARG A 12 62.07 -59.69 3.71
CA ARG A 12 61.69 -59.64 5.15
C ARG A 12 61.98 -58.40 6.01
N ILE A 13 61.17 -58.34 7.09
CA ILE A 13 61.30 -57.67 8.42
C ILE A 13 60.47 -56.36 8.53
N ILE A 14 59.26 -56.34 9.09
CA ILE A 14 58.79 -56.39 10.51
C ILE A 14 59.03 -55.08 11.31
N SER A 15 57.91 -54.47 11.77
CA SER A 15 57.74 -53.59 12.97
C SER A 15 58.25 -52.13 12.91
N PHE A 16 57.71 -51.11 13.57
CA PHE A 16 56.54 -50.82 14.44
C PHE A 16 56.47 -49.26 14.57
N LEU A 17 55.30 -48.70 14.91
CA LEU A 17 55.06 -47.41 15.60
C LEU A 17 55.25 -46.04 14.89
N GLY A 18 54.25 -45.16 15.09
CA GLY A 18 54.40 -43.68 15.05
C GLY A 18 53.49 -42.97 14.04
N LEU A 19 52.23 -42.66 14.38
CA LEU A 19 51.77 -41.37 14.93
C LEU A 19 51.50 -40.29 13.85
N ALA A 20 50.31 -39.67 13.98
CA ALA A 20 49.82 -38.43 13.37
C ALA A 20 49.24 -38.50 11.94
N LEU A 21 47.96 -38.87 11.88
CA LEU A 21 47.03 -38.43 10.83
C LEU A 21 46.86 -36.91 10.94
N LEU A 22 47.57 -36.13 10.11
CA LEU A 22 47.33 -34.70 9.96
C LEU A 22 46.33 -34.49 8.82
N LEU A 23 45.04 -34.62 9.12
CA LEU A 23 43.98 -34.18 8.22
C LEU A 23 43.84 -32.66 8.42
N THR A 24 44.56 -31.85 7.65
CA THR A 24 44.34 -30.40 7.64
C THR A 24 43.00 -30.12 6.98
N LEU A 25 41.97 -29.95 7.79
CA LEU A 25 40.72 -29.34 7.37
C LEU A 25 41.00 -27.86 7.07
N VAL A 26 41.21 -27.52 5.79
CA VAL A 26 41.16 -26.12 5.36
C VAL A 26 39.69 -25.72 5.37
N ALA A 27 39.22 -25.27 6.53
CA ALA A 27 37.99 -24.51 6.61
C ALA A 27 38.29 -23.14 5.97
N SER A 28 38.05 -23.02 4.67
CA SER A 28 37.97 -21.72 4.01
C SER A 28 36.74 -21.01 4.57
N ALA A 29 36.92 -20.31 5.70
CA ALA A 29 36.00 -19.28 6.10
C ALA A 29 36.11 -18.18 5.05
N THR A 30 35.23 -18.22 4.04
CA THR A 30 34.94 -17.02 3.27
C THR A 30 34.37 -16.03 4.28
N ALA A 31 35.21 -15.11 4.74
CA ALA A 31 34.72 -13.88 5.33
C ALA A 31 33.76 -13.31 4.28
N VAL A 32 32.46 -13.36 4.57
CA VAL A 32 31.49 -12.55 3.85
C VAL A 32 31.96 -11.14 4.12
N SER A 33 32.60 -10.54 3.13
CA SER A 33 32.95 -9.13 3.16
C SER A 33 31.65 -8.39 3.45
N ALA A 34 31.52 -7.87 4.68
CA ALA A 34 30.45 -6.95 4.99
C ALA A 34 30.53 -5.83 3.95
N ALA A 35 29.44 -5.59 3.23
CA ALA A 35 29.32 -4.44 2.36
C ALA A 35 29.72 -3.18 3.17
N PRO A 36 30.42 -2.21 2.56
CA PRO A 36 30.89 -1.05 3.29
C PRO A 36 29.68 -0.33 3.89
N ALA A 37 29.65 -0.21 5.22
CA ALA A 37 28.75 0.69 5.92
C ALA A 37 29.23 2.14 5.68
N ALA A 38 28.92 2.70 4.52
CA ALA A 38 29.10 4.09 4.12
C ALA A 38 28.33 4.27 2.80
N GLN A 39 27.41 5.22 2.59
CA GLN A 39 27.39 6.61 3.02
C GLN A 39 25.96 7.14 2.77
N HIS A 40 25.03 6.90 3.69
CA HIS A 40 23.66 7.43 3.54
C HIS A 40 23.70 8.94 3.88
N SER A 41 23.37 9.80 2.92
CA SER A 41 23.35 11.25 3.11
C SER A 41 22.43 11.65 4.27
N ALA A 42 22.85 12.64 5.05
CA ALA A 42 22.02 13.25 6.09
C ALA A 42 20.93 14.18 5.51
N ALA A 43 20.94 14.42 4.19
CA ALA A 43 19.94 15.19 3.47
C ALA A 43 19.07 14.29 2.59
N TRP A 44 17.91 14.80 2.21
CA TRP A 44 17.08 14.24 1.15
C TRP A 44 17.63 14.65 -0.20
N THR A 45 17.79 13.70 -1.11
CA THR A 45 18.08 14.04 -2.51
C THR A 45 16.78 14.37 -3.20
N GLY A 46 16.54 15.65 -3.46
CA GLY A 46 15.39 16.18 -4.18
C GLY A 46 15.63 16.24 -5.69
N PHE A 47 14.72 15.68 -6.46
CA PHE A 47 14.66 15.73 -7.93
C PHE A 47 13.48 16.62 -8.34
N TYR A 48 13.75 17.75 -8.98
CA TYR A 48 12.75 18.79 -9.26
C TYR A 48 12.38 18.82 -10.73
N PHE A 49 11.09 18.78 -11.06
CA PHE A 49 10.56 18.65 -12.42
C PHE A 49 9.66 19.84 -12.78
N ASN A 50 9.67 20.29 -14.04
CA ASN A 50 8.80 21.36 -14.54
C ASN A 50 7.43 20.87 -15.03
N ASN A 51 6.95 19.75 -14.50
CA ASN A 51 5.64 19.17 -14.76
C ASN A 51 5.14 18.48 -13.49
N MET A 52 3.83 18.27 -13.37
CA MET A 52 3.22 17.61 -12.21
C MET A 52 3.33 16.08 -12.21
N TYR A 53 3.92 15.47 -13.23
CA TYR A 53 3.86 14.03 -13.46
C TYR A 53 5.18 13.30 -13.18
N LEU A 54 6.20 14.01 -12.67
CA LEU A 54 7.56 13.48 -12.44
C LEU A 54 8.18 12.87 -13.72
N GLN A 55 7.82 13.42 -14.88
CA GLN A 55 8.24 12.92 -16.18
C GLN A 55 9.49 13.62 -16.68
N GLY A 56 10.29 12.87 -17.46
CA GLY A 56 11.50 13.38 -18.08
C GLY A 56 12.67 13.47 -17.10
N SER A 57 13.72 14.20 -17.51
CA SER A 57 14.85 14.49 -16.63
C SER A 57 14.49 15.62 -15.66
N PRO A 58 14.92 15.56 -14.39
CA PRO A 58 14.73 16.67 -13.47
C PRO A 58 15.47 17.92 -14.00
N VAL A 59 14.87 19.09 -13.82
CA VAL A 59 15.48 20.38 -14.16
C VAL A 59 16.74 20.59 -13.33
N PHE A 60 16.70 20.24 -12.05
CA PHE A 60 17.86 20.19 -11.17
C PHE A 60 17.66 19.18 -10.05
N THR A 61 18.76 18.84 -9.38
CA THR A 61 18.77 18.07 -8.14
C THR A 61 19.36 18.92 -7.02
N ARG A 62 18.88 18.70 -5.79
CA ARG A 62 19.35 19.43 -4.61
C ARG A 62 19.32 18.53 -3.38
N ASP A 63 20.31 18.68 -2.51
CA ASP A 63 20.28 18.07 -1.19
C ASP A 63 19.50 18.98 -0.23
N ASP A 64 18.37 18.48 0.27
CA ASP A 64 17.48 19.17 1.18
C ASP A 64 17.63 18.58 2.60
N PRO A 65 18.15 19.33 3.59
CA PRO A 65 18.31 18.80 4.95
C PRO A 65 16.97 18.35 5.57
N TYR A 66 15.90 19.06 5.23
CA TYR A 66 14.52 18.81 5.63
C TYR A 66 13.59 19.04 4.44
N ILE A 67 12.48 18.30 4.39
CA ILE A 67 11.35 18.65 3.51
C ILE A 67 10.42 19.51 4.37
N ASP A 68 10.65 20.82 4.32
CA ASP A 68 9.93 21.84 5.07
C ASP A 68 9.88 23.12 4.23
N PHE A 69 9.06 23.06 3.17
CA PHE A 69 9.00 24.10 2.14
C PHE A 69 7.64 24.77 2.15
N ASN A 70 7.64 26.10 2.17
CA ASN A 70 6.51 26.92 1.79
C ASN A 70 7.01 27.89 0.71
N TRP A 71 6.63 27.62 -0.54
CA TRP A 71 7.01 28.44 -1.69
C TRP A 71 6.00 29.57 -1.95
N GLY A 72 4.86 29.58 -1.27
CA GLY A 72 3.79 30.54 -1.55
C GLY A 72 3.30 30.39 -2.98
N TYR A 73 3.19 31.51 -3.69
CA TYR A 73 2.92 31.55 -5.13
C TYR A 73 4.15 31.33 -6.02
N GLY A 74 5.32 31.12 -5.42
CA GLY A 74 6.59 30.91 -6.10
C GLY A 74 6.89 29.44 -6.39
N GLY A 75 8.01 29.19 -7.07
CA GLY A 75 8.52 27.85 -7.33
C GLY A 75 9.82 27.56 -6.59
N PRO A 76 10.34 26.32 -6.68
CA PRO A 76 11.53 25.88 -5.95
C PRO A 76 12.86 26.50 -6.44
N GLY A 77 12.81 27.40 -7.42
CA GLY A 77 13.96 28.03 -8.08
C GLY A 77 14.34 27.32 -9.38
N GLY A 78 15.51 27.67 -9.93
CA GLY A 78 16.05 26.99 -11.12
C GLY A 78 15.22 27.12 -12.40
N GLY A 79 14.36 28.15 -12.48
CA GLY A 79 13.46 28.36 -13.61
C GLY A 79 12.16 27.55 -13.57
N ILE A 80 11.91 26.79 -12.49
CA ILE A 80 10.62 26.10 -12.28
C ILE A 80 9.56 27.12 -11.82
N PRO A 81 8.40 27.22 -12.50
CA PRO A 81 7.32 28.12 -12.08
C PRO A 81 6.67 27.67 -10.76
N GLY A 82 5.87 28.54 -10.15
CA GLY A 82 5.13 28.23 -8.91
C GLY A 82 3.89 27.34 -9.09
N THR A 83 3.64 26.88 -10.31
CA THR A 83 2.52 26.02 -10.68
C THR A 83 3.00 24.93 -11.61
N ASN A 84 2.27 23.81 -11.70
CA ASN A 84 2.56 22.70 -12.59
C ASN A 84 3.99 22.12 -12.44
N PHE A 85 4.43 21.90 -11.21
CA PHE A 85 5.74 21.29 -10.95
C PHE A 85 5.60 20.07 -10.03
N SER A 86 6.65 19.25 -9.95
CA SER A 86 6.69 18.13 -9.02
C SER A 86 8.09 17.92 -8.47
N VAL A 87 8.16 17.24 -7.33
CA VAL A 87 9.41 16.91 -6.67
C VAL A 87 9.37 15.47 -6.17
N ARG A 88 10.46 14.74 -6.36
CA ARG A 88 10.69 13.46 -5.69
C ARG A 88 11.86 13.62 -4.74
N TRP A 89 11.67 13.30 -3.47
CA TRP A 89 12.72 13.23 -2.47
C TRP A 89 13.02 11.78 -2.11
N LEU A 90 14.30 11.44 -2.03
CA LEU A 90 14.79 10.14 -1.60
C LEU A 90 15.73 10.28 -0.42
N ARG A 91 15.54 9.45 0.60
CA ARG A 91 16.49 9.33 1.71
C ARG A 91 16.41 7.99 2.39
N TRP A 92 17.56 7.46 2.79
CA TRP A 92 17.61 6.36 3.74
C TRP A 92 17.56 6.91 5.16
N LEU A 93 16.48 6.61 5.88
CA LEU A 93 16.30 7.00 7.27
C LEU A 93 16.73 5.84 8.18
N TYR A 94 17.51 6.14 9.22
CA TYR A 94 17.85 5.17 10.24
C TYR A 94 16.79 5.16 11.35
N MET A 95 16.10 4.03 11.51
CA MET A 95 15.18 3.78 12.60
C MET A 95 15.97 3.21 13.78
N ASP A 96 16.03 3.94 14.89
CA ASP A 96 16.87 3.61 16.05
C ASP A 96 16.38 2.40 16.86
N ARG A 97 15.15 1.95 16.60
CA ARG A 97 14.51 0.80 17.22
C ARG A 97 13.43 0.21 16.32
N ALA A 98 13.14 -1.07 16.52
CA ALA A 98 11.98 -1.70 15.92
C ALA A 98 10.69 -1.18 16.58
N GLY A 99 9.63 -1.03 15.80
CA GLY A 99 8.33 -0.59 16.29
C GLY A 99 7.52 0.18 15.26
N ASN A 100 6.45 0.81 15.72
CA ASN A 100 5.57 1.59 14.86
C ASN A 100 6.14 2.98 14.64
N TRP A 101 6.35 3.35 13.38
CA TRP A 101 6.77 4.67 12.95
C TRP A 101 5.65 5.33 12.18
N THR A 102 5.31 6.56 12.56
CA THR A 102 4.29 7.37 11.91
C THR A 102 4.96 8.39 10.99
N PHE A 103 4.56 8.35 9.73
CA PHE A 103 4.94 9.25 8.65
C PHE A 103 3.82 10.27 8.50
N LEU A 104 4.19 11.56 8.46
CA LEU A 104 3.25 12.67 8.36
C LEU A 104 3.69 13.59 7.23
N THR A 105 2.73 13.98 6.40
CA THR A 105 2.92 15.00 5.36
C THR A 105 1.92 16.12 5.56
N ILE A 106 2.28 17.35 5.19
CA ILE A 106 1.33 18.44 4.94
C ILE A 106 1.70 19.00 3.57
N THR A 107 0.78 18.91 2.60
CA THR A 107 1.06 19.35 1.22
C THR A 107 -0.13 20.09 0.61
N ASP A 108 0.21 21.00 -0.30
CA ASP A 108 -0.65 21.69 -1.27
C ASP A 108 0.15 21.67 -2.57
N ASP A 109 -0.10 20.81 -3.57
CA ASP A 109 -1.20 19.85 -3.73
C ASP A 109 -0.85 18.41 -3.25
N GLY A 110 -0.75 17.47 -4.20
CA GLY A 110 -0.81 16.03 -3.92
C GLY A 110 0.53 15.42 -3.49
N VAL A 111 0.43 14.28 -2.81
CA VAL A 111 1.57 13.60 -2.19
C VAL A 111 1.47 12.08 -2.27
N ARG A 112 2.60 11.41 -2.42
CA ARG A 112 2.75 9.97 -2.20
C ARG A 112 3.99 9.68 -1.35
N VAL A 113 3.90 8.71 -0.46
CA VAL A 113 5.05 8.29 0.38
C VAL A 113 5.24 6.79 0.30
N TRP A 114 6.48 6.36 0.06
CA TRP A 114 6.91 4.97 0.12
C TRP A 114 7.95 4.78 1.21
N VAL A 115 7.91 3.60 1.83
CA VAL A 115 8.97 3.09 2.69
C VAL A 115 9.33 1.69 2.20
N ASP A 116 10.60 1.41 1.94
CA ASP A 116 11.07 0.13 1.36
C ASP A 116 10.20 -0.35 0.20
N ASN A 117 9.93 0.56 -0.74
CA ASN A 117 9.11 0.34 -1.94
C ASN A 117 7.63 0.02 -1.67
N GLN A 118 7.15 0.08 -0.43
CA GLN A 118 5.73 -0.02 -0.09
C GLN A 118 5.11 1.37 0.00
N LEU A 119 4.06 1.61 -0.79
CA LEU A 119 3.27 2.84 -0.75
C LEU A 119 2.44 2.87 0.53
N ILE A 120 2.62 3.92 1.35
CA ILE A 120 1.96 4.07 2.66
C ILE A 120 1.04 5.30 2.73
N ILE A 121 1.28 6.32 1.90
CA ILE A 121 0.38 7.47 1.73
C ILE A 121 0.17 7.64 0.23
N ASP A 122 -1.08 7.68 -0.22
CA ASP A 122 -1.44 7.90 -1.62
C ASP A 122 -2.55 8.95 -1.77
N ALA A 123 -2.13 10.20 -1.94
CA ALA A 123 -3.01 11.35 -2.12
C ALA A 123 -2.58 12.16 -3.34
N TRP A 124 -2.51 11.51 -4.50
CA TRP A 124 -2.08 12.15 -5.75
C TRP A 124 -3.25 12.87 -6.48
N TYR A 125 -3.83 13.87 -5.83
CA TYR A 125 -4.95 14.68 -6.35
C TYR A 125 -4.90 16.11 -5.78
N ASP A 126 -5.50 17.08 -6.48
CA ASP A 126 -5.50 18.49 -6.09
C ASP A 126 -6.12 18.66 -4.71
N GLN A 127 -5.44 19.37 -3.82
CA GLN A 127 -5.91 19.57 -2.46
C GLN A 127 -5.28 20.81 -1.83
N PRO A 128 -6.04 21.57 -1.01
CA PRO A 128 -5.43 22.60 -0.18
C PRO A 128 -4.46 21.97 0.83
N PRO A 129 -3.72 22.76 1.62
CA PRO A 129 -2.83 22.25 2.64
C PRO A 129 -3.51 21.21 3.52
N THR A 130 -3.12 19.94 3.35
CA THR A 130 -3.80 18.81 3.99
C THR A 130 -2.78 17.91 4.65
N GLN A 131 -3.06 17.55 5.90
CA GLN A 131 -2.26 16.56 6.61
C GLN A 131 -2.67 15.14 6.21
N HIS A 132 -1.70 14.32 5.84
CA HIS A 132 -1.85 12.87 5.74
C HIS A 132 -0.91 12.17 6.71
N THR A 133 -1.35 11.03 7.25
CA THR A 133 -0.52 10.22 8.14
C THR A 133 -0.64 8.75 7.79
N ALA A 134 0.46 8.02 7.94
CA ALA A 134 0.48 6.57 7.86
C ALA A 134 1.44 6.01 8.91
N THR A 135 1.06 4.89 9.52
CA THR A 135 1.90 4.19 10.50
C THR A 135 2.34 2.86 9.91
N ARG A 136 3.63 2.56 10.01
CA ARG A 136 4.20 1.28 9.59
C ARG A 136 5.09 0.70 10.68
N HIS A 137 4.95 -0.60 10.91
CA HIS A 137 5.90 -1.31 11.75
C HIS A 137 7.20 -1.52 10.98
N LEU A 138 8.31 -1.04 11.51
CA LEU A 138 9.63 -1.16 10.89
C LEU A 138 10.60 -1.83 11.86
N THR A 139 11.58 -2.53 11.31
CA THR A 139 12.72 -3.05 12.06
C THR A 139 13.66 -1.90 12.46
N GLN A 140 14.56 -2.15 13.40
CA GLN A 140 15.69 -1.25 13.60
C GLN A 140 16.61 -1.33 12.38
N GLY A 141 17.12 -0.19 11.90
CA GLY A 141 18.03 -0.13 10.77
C GLY A 141 17.67 0.95 9.74
N TYR A 142 18.36 0.93 8.61
CA TYR A 142 18.10 1.85 7.50
C TYR A 142 16.91 1.39 6.67
N HIS A 143 15.99 2.32 6.40
CA HIS A 143 14.82 2.13 5.56
C HIS A 143 14.81 3.20 4.46
N LEU A 144 14.56 2.80 3.21
CA LEU A 144 14.49 3.75 2.11
C LEU A 144 13.13 4.45 2.16
N VAL A 145 13.14 5.78 2.26
CA VAL A 145 11.94 6.59 2.22
C VAL A 145 11.95 7.45 0.96
N GLN A 146 10.82 7.41 0.25
CA GLN A 146 10.55 8.24 -0.90
C GLN A 146 9.31 9.08 -0.63
N MET A 147 9.39 10.39 -0.84
CA MET A 147 8.22 11.27 -0.91
C MET A 147 8.15 11.85 -2.31
N GLU A 148 7.00 11.72 -2.95
CA GLU A 148 6.66 12.44 -4.18
C GLU A 148 5.62 13.50 -3.86
N TYR A 149 5.72 14.64 -4.52
CA TYR A 149 4.84 15.79 -4.37
C TYR A 149 4.61 16.43 -5.74
N TYR A 150 3.43 17.01 -5.94
CA TYR A 150 3.22 17.95 -7.04
C TYR A 150 2.45 19.19 -6.60
N GLN A 151 2.65 20.24 -7.41
CA GLN A 151 1.91 21.47 -7.36
C GLN A 151 1.17 21.67 -8.66
N HIS A 152 -0.14 21.93 -8.60
CA HIS A 152 -0.94 22.31 -9.74
C HIS A 152 -1.10 23.82 -9.80
N LEU A 153 -1.80 24.45 -8.84
CA LEU A 153 -2.21 25.85 -8.93
C LEU A 153 -2.01 26.62 -7.62
N VAL A 154 -1.84 27.94 -7.77
CA VAL A 154 -1.90 28.89 -6.65
C VAL A 154 -0.74 28.71 -5.66
N ASN A 155 -0.99 28.11 -4.49
CA ASN A 155 -0.08 28.10 -3.36
C ASN A 155 0.62 26.74 -3.26
N ALA A 156 1.91 26.73 -2.98
CA ALA A 156 2.72 25.51 -2.97
C ALA A 156 3.42 25.34 -1.62
N GLU A 157 3.13 24.25 -0.92
CA GLU A 157 3.87 23.85 0.27
C GLU A 157 4.00 22.33 0.42
N ALA A 158 5.10 21.91 1.03
CA ALA A 158 5.40 20.51 1.28
C ALA A 158 6.23 20.34 2.56
N HIS A 159 5.65 19.61 3.52
CA HIS A 159 6.25 19.31 4.81
C HIS A 159 6.24 17.80 5.06
N PHE A 160 7.31 17.28 5.67
CA PHE A 160 7.42 15.86 6.01
C PHE A 160 8.01 15.66 7.41
N GLN A 161 7.40 14.75 8.17
CA GLN A 161 7.88 14.37 9.49
C GLN A 161 7.76 12.86 9.71
N VAL A 162 8.68 12.31 10.50
CA VAL A 162 8.65 10.90 10.94
C VAL A 162 8.82 10.86 12.44
N ARG A 163 7.95 10.12 13.13
CA ARG A 163 7.93 10.01 14.60
C ARG A 163 7.76 8.57 15.04
N TYR A 164 8.47 8.16 16.09
CA TYR A 164 8.24 6.87 16.72
C TYR A 164 6.94 6.90 17.55
N GLY A 165 6.14 5.84 17.44
CA GLY A 165 4.84 5.70 18.09
C GLY A 165 3.64 5.96 17.16
N ALA A 166 2.47 5.46 17.58
CA ALA A 166 1.20 5.75 16.93
C ALA A 166 0.80 7.23 17.15
N PRO A 167 0.04 7.85 16.24
CA PRO A 167 -0.46 9.21 16.46
C PRO A 167 -1.30 9.26 17.74
N THR A 168 -1.16 10.30 18.55
CA THR A 168 -2.15 10.63 19.58
C THR A 168 -3.50 10.98 18.91
N PRO A 169 -4.65 10.49 19.40
CA PRO A 169 -5.94 10.62 18.70
C PRO A 169 -6.52 12.06 18.80
N PRO A 170 -7.48 12.50 17.95
CA PRO A 170 -8.36 11.71 17.06
C PRO A 170 -8.62 12.27 15.61
N GLN A 171 -8.62 11.40 14.60
CA GLN A 171 -9.58 11.37 13.47
C GLN A 171 -9.45 10.01 12.74
N PRO A 172 -10.52 9.47 12.12
CA PRO A 172 -10.48 8.18 11.42
C PRO A 172 -9.40 8.18 10.33
N GLN A 173 -8.36 7.36 10.50
CA GLN A 173 -7.29 7.22 9.50
C GLN A 173 -7.76 6.38 8.32
N PRO A 174 -7.33 6.69 7.08
CA PRO A 174 -7.38 5.75 5.97
C PRO A 174 -6.65 4.46 6.37
N GLN A 175 -7.33 3.31 6.31
CA GLN A 175 -6.66 2.03 6.57
C GLN A 175 -5.67 1.73 5.44
N PRO A 176 -4.49 1.16 5.76
CA PRO A 176 -3.59 0.62 4.74
C PRO A 176 -4.38 -0.31 3.81
N GLY A 177 -4.15 -0.20 2.50
CA GLY A 177 -4.80 -1.05 1.52
C GLY A 177 -4.55 -2.56 1.77
N PRO A 178 -5.32 -3.42 1.09
CA PRO A 178 -5.21 -4.87 1.18
C PRO A 178 -3.76 -5.34 1.11
N GLN A 179 -3.32 -6.13 2.09
CA GLN A 179 -2.02 -6.81 2.07
C GLN A 179 -1.99 -7.88 0.95
N PRO A 180 -0.81 -8.40 0.55
CA PRO A 180 -0.70 -9.41 -0.50
C PRO A 180 -1.47 -10.73 -0.27
N PHE A 181 -1.96 -10.97 0.94
CA PHE A 181 -2.79 -12.12 1.34
C PHE A 181 -4.27 -11.78 1.51
N ASP A 182 -4.66 -10.52 1.31
CA ASP A 182 -6.04 -10.08 1.41
C ASP A 182 -6.77 -10.27 0.07
N LEU A 183 -8.03 -10.65 0.13
CA LEU A 183 -8.85 -10.80 -1.08
C LEU A 183 -9.59 -9.50 -1.38
N ALA A 184 -8.98 -8.67 -2.22
CA ALA A 184 -9.66 -7.51 -2.81
C ALA A 184 -10.49 -7.95 -4.02
N ILE A 185 -11.82 -7.91 -3.88
CA ILE A 185 -12.76 -8.14 -4.97
C ILE A 185 -13.06 -6.78 -5.62
N ASP A 186 -12.47 -6.57 -6.79
CA ASP A 186 -12.72 -5.40 -7.65
C ASP A 186 -13.94 -5.61 -8.56
N THR A 187 -14.46 -4.52 -9.14
CA THR A 187 -15.54 -4.53 -10.13
C THR A 187 -15.26 -5.40 -11.36
N ARG A 188 -13.98 -5.66 -11.68
CA ARG A 188 -13.57 -6.56 -12.77
C ARG A 188 -13.36 -8.00 -12.32
N SER A 189 -13.53 -8.28 -11.03
CA SER A 189 -13.39 -9.63 -10.47
C SER A 189 -14.54 -10.54 -10.95
N PRO A 190 -14.28 -11.84 -11.21
CA PRO A 190 -15.35 -12.81 -11.46
C PRO A 190 -16.28 -13.00 -10.25
N TYR A 191 -15.89 -12.50 -9.07
CA TYR A 191 -16.67 -12.56 -7.85
C TYR A 191 -17.51 -11.29 -7.59
N PHE A 192 -17.41 -10.29 -8.47
CA PHE A 192 -18.28 -9.13 -8.47
C PHE A 192 -19.53 -9.37 -9.33
N SER A 193 -20.67 -8.91 -8.86
CA SER A 193 -21.94 -8.97 -9.59
C SER A 193 -22.74 -7.71 -9.34
N LYS A 194 -23.46 -7.22 -10.37
CA LYS A 194 -24.36 -6.07 -10.25
C LYS A 194 -25.66 -6.30 -10.99
N GLY A 195 -26.74 -5.66 -10.54
CA GLY A 195 -28.07 -5.79 -11.10
C GLY A 195 -28.92 -4.51 -10.99
N GLY A 196 -30.21 -4.65 -11.26
CA GLY A 196 -31.17 -3.54 -11.34
C GLY A 196 -31.33 -2.97 -12.75
N ASP A 197 -31.74 -1.72 -12.86
CA ASP A 197 -31.90 -1.03 -14.14
C ASP A 197 -30.55 -0.71 -14.80
N ALA A 198 -30.32 -1.20 -16.01
CA ALA A 198 -29.08 -0.95 -16.74
C ALA A 198 -28.83 0.54 -17.01
N SER A 199 -29.89 1.34 -17.16
CA SER A 199 -29.80 2.78 -17.43
C SER A 199 -29.33 3.61 -16.23
N GLY A 200 -29.45 3.07 -15.01
CA GLY A 200 -28.99 3.75 -13.79
C GLY A 200 -27.49 3.64 -13.55
N TRP A 201 -26.81 2.69 -14.20
CA TRP A 201 -25.38 2.43 -14.02
C TRP A 201 -24.50 3.33 -14.88
N ASN A 202 -23.61 4.05 -14.22
CA ASN A 202 -22.58 4.84 -14.87
C ASN A 202 -21.20 4.32 -14.47
N ALA A 203 -20.28 4.22 -15.42
CA ALA A 203 -18.90 3.80 -15.17
C ALA A 203 -17.96 5.02 -15.19
N PHE A 204 -16.89 4.97 -14.41
CA PHE A 204 -15.83 5.96 -14.47
C PHE A 204 -14.46 5.31 -14.24
N ALA A 205 -13.46 5.87 -14.92
CA ALA A 205 -12.06 5.58 -14.60
C ALA A 205 -11.73 6.24 -13.26
N ASN A 206 -10.95 5.57 -12.41
CA ASN A 206 -10.51 5.95 -11.04
C ASN A 206 -11.08 5.07 -9.91
N GLY A 207 -11.59 3.88 -10.21
CA GLY A 207 -11.79 2.86 -9.19
C GLY A 207 -10.47 2.23 -8.72
N TYR A 208 -10.49 1.49 -7.62
CA TYR A 208 -9.39 0.62 -7.21
C TYR A 208 -9.12 -0.40 -8.31
N TYR A 209 -7.88 -0.47 -8.81
CA TYR A 209 -7.56 -1.20 -10.04
C TYR A 209 -8.36 -0.77 -11.29
N GLY A 210 -8.86 0.46 -11.38
CA GLY A 210 -9.17 1.11 -12.65
C GLY A 210 -10.61 1.57 -12.84
N ILE A 211 -11.61 0.71 -12.67
CA ILE A 211 -13.02 1.04 -12.97
C ILE A 211 -13.85 1.00 -11.69
N ALA A 212 -14.68 2.02 -11.49
CA ALA A 212 -15.76 2.01 -10.52
C ALA A 212 -17.08 2.38 -11.20
N TYR A 213 -18.18 2.11 -10.50
CA TYR A 213 -19.52 2.45 -10.95
C TYR A 213 -20.19 3.42 -9.99
N TRP A 214 -21.14 4.21 -10.49
CA TRP A 214 -22.04 5.00 -9.66
C TRP A 214 -23.47 4.96 -10.18
N THR A 215 -24.40 5.22 -9.27
CA THR A 215 -25.83 5.41 -9.57
C THR A 215 -26.37 6.59 -8.77
N TYR A 216 -27.47 7.17 -9.23
CA TYR A 216 -28.29 8.02 -8.36
C TYR A 216 -28.98 7.18 -7.29
N ASN A 217 -29.29 7.80 -6.16
CA ASN A 217 -29.93 7.14 -5.04
C ASN A 217 -31.45 7.01 -5.18
N ASN A 218 -31.98 6.01 -4.46
CA ASN A 218 -33.38 5.82 -4.19
C ASN A 218 -33.72 6.10 -2.72
N LEU A 219 -34.89 6.69 -2.47
CA LEU A 219 -35.43 6.91 -1.11
C LEU A 219 -35.92 5.60 -0.49
N PHE A 220 -36.46 4.69 -1.30
CA PHE A 220 -36.96 3.37 -0.90
C PHE A 220 -36.68 2.36 -2.01
N ALA A 221 -36.80 1.07 -1.71
CA ALA A 221 -36.60 0.03 -2.72
C ALA A 221 -37.69 0.13 -3.81
N LEU A 222 -37.31 0.65 -4.97
CA LEU A 222 -38.16 0.68 -6.16
C LEU A 222 -38.08 -0.61 -6.95
N TYR A 223 -39.00 -0.82 -7.88
CA TYR A 223 -38.84 -1.85 -8.90
C TYR A 223 -37.53 -1.60 -9.66
N ARG A 224 -36.62 -2.59 -9.71
CA ARG A 224 -35.30 -2.54 -10.36
C ARG A 224 -34.27 -1.56 -9.75
N TYR A 225 -34.35 -1.27 -8.45
CA TYR A 225 -33.25 -0.57 -7.75
C TYR A 225 -31.89 -1.22 -8.06
N ASN A 226 -30.84 -0.40 -8.22
CA ASN A 226 -29.52 -0.89 -8.55
C ASN A 226 -28.81 -1.45 -7.31
N TRP A 227 -28.07 -2.53 -7.51
CA TRP A 227 -27.30 -3.17 -6.45
C TRP A 227 -26.04 -3.82 -6.99
N ALA A 228 -25.02 -3.90 -6.13
CA ALA A 228 -23.83 -4.70 -6.36
C ALA A 228 -23.56 -5.65 -5.20
N ARG A 229 -22.85 -6.73 -5.49
CA ARG A 229 -22.39 -7.75 -4.55
C ARG A 229 -20.97 -8.18 -4.87
N TRP A 230 -20.16 -8.22 -3.81
CA TRP A 230 -18.82 -8.77 -3.79
C TRP A 230 -18.86 -10.10 -3.04
N ASN A 231 -18.86 -11.19 -3.80
CA ASN A 231 -19.09 -12.54 -3.27
C ASN A 231 -17.76 -13.13 -2.78
N LEU A 232 -17.65 -13.46 -1.50
CA LEU A 232 -16.47 -14.12 -0.98
C LEU A 232 -16.42 -15.56 -1.55
N PRO A 233 -15.39 -15.91 -2.36
CA PRO A 233 -15.20 -17.29 -2.79
C PRO A 233 -14.93 -18.21 -1.59
N PRO A 234 -15.06 -19.54 -1.77
CA PRO A 234 -14.64 -20.50 -0.76
C PRO A 234 -13.22 -20.19 -0.26
N THR A 235 -13.08 -20.08 1.06
CA THR A 235 -11.88 -19.64 1.75
C THR A 235 -11.80 -20.31 3.13
N ARG A 236 -10.80 -19.96 3.94
CA ARG A 236 -10.68 -20.44 5.31
C ARG A 236 -11.78 -19.84 6.19
N ALA A 237 -12.42 -20.68 7.00
CA ALA A 237 -13.31 -20.23 8.06
C ALA A 237 -12.51 -19.50 9.15
N CYS A 238 -12.76 -18.20 9.33
CA CYS A 238 -12.22 -17.39 10.42
C CYS A 238 -12.87 -15.99 10.43
N HIS A 239 -12.42 -15.13 11.34
CA HIS A 239 -12.76 -13.71 11.29
C HIS A 239 -12.07 -13.01 10.12
N TYR A 240 -12.80 -12.15 9.41
CA TYR A 240 -12.25 -11.26 8.38
C TYR A 240 -12.55 -9.83 8.76
N GLU A 241 -11.53 -8.98 8.67
CA GLU A 241 -11.73 -7.54 8.59
C GLU A 241 -12.24 -7.22 7.19
N VAL A 242 -13.42 -6.63 7.11
CA VAL A 242 -14.06 -6.25 5.85
C VAL A 242 -13.90 -4.76 5.65
N SER A 243 -13.40 -4.35 4.50
CA SER A 243 -13.25 -2.94 4.15
C SER A 243 -13.73 -2.67 2.73
N ILE A 244 -14.17 -1.45 2.46
CA ILE A 244 -14.62 -0.98 1.14
C ILE A 244 -13.67 0.10 0.64
N TYR A 245 -13.43 0.17 -0.67
CA TYR A 245 -12.70 1.29 -1.25
C TYR A 245 -13.68 2.38 -1.70
N ILE A 246 -13.43 3.61 -1.26
CA ILE A 246 -14.15 4.80 -1.74
C ILE A 246 -13.20 5.56 -2.67
N PRO A 247 -13.43 5.53 -4.00
CA PRO A 247 -12.59 6.24 -4.96
C PRO A 247 -12.80 7.76 -4.90
N HIS A 248 -11.90 8.50 -5.56
CA HIS A 248 -11.84 9.96 -5.55
C HIS A 248 -13.20 10.64 -5.77
N ARG A 249 -13.66 11.42 -4.79
CA ARG A 249 -14.82 12.34 -4.74
C ARG A 249 -15.90 12.24 -5.85
N VAL A 250 -16.45 11.05 -6.10
CA VAL A 250 -17.65 10.88 -6.95
C VAL A 250 -18.91 10.73 -6.10
N ALA A 251 -18.82 10.07 -4.95
CA ALA A 251 -19.97 9.85 -4.08
C ALA A 251 -20.35 11.10 -3.29
N THR A 252 -21.64 11.40 -3.20
CA THR A 252 -22.17 12.48 -2.35
C THR A 252 -23.08 11.96 -1.23
N THR A 253 -23.34 10.65 -1.20
CA THR A 253 -24.24 10.03 -0.23
C THR A 253 -23.65 10.05 1.17
N ARG A 254 -24.51 10.26 2.16
CA ARG A 254 -24.15 10.12 3.58
C ARG A 254 -24.66 8.82 4.19
N GLN A 255 -25.41 8.02 3.44
CA GLN A 255 -26.23 6.91 3.95
C GLN A 255 -26.06 5.61 3.15
N ALA A 256 -24.90 5.36 2.55
CA ALA A 256 -24.63 4.11 1.84
C ALA A 256 -24.68 2.91 2.78
N ARG A 257 -25.71 2.06 2.67
CA ARG A 257 -25.91 0.92 3.56
C ARG A 257 -25.36 -0.36 2.94
N TYR A 258 -24.25 -0.82 3.50
CA TYR A 258 -23.65 -2.10 3.18
C TYR A 258 -24.26 -3.22 4.00
N TRP A 259 -24.66 -4.30 3.35
CA TRP A 259 -25.10 -5.55 3.97
C TRP A 259 -24.00 -6.59 3.89
N ILE A 260 -23.61 -7.15 5.03
CA ILE A 260 -22.58 -8.17 5.16
C ILE A 260 -23.30 -9.48 5.49
N ALA A 261 -23.27 -10.44 4.55
CA ALA A 261 -23.78 -11.78 4.73
C ALA A 261 -22.61 -12.69 5.16
N HIS A 262 -22.66 -13.18 6.40
CA HIS A 262 -21.55 -13.94 7.00
C HIS A 262 -22.06 -14.94 8.04
N ASN A 263 -21.52 -16.15 8.05
CA ASN A 263 -21.88 -17.25 8.96
C ASN A 263 -23.40 -17.43 9.21
N GLY A 264 -24.20 -17.38 8.13
CA GLY A 264 -25.67 -17.50 8.19
C GLY A 264 -26.41 -16.29 8.78
N ARG A 265 -25.72 -15.16 8.97
CA ARG A 265 -26.24 -13.90 9.53
C ARG A 265 -26.12 -12.77 8.52
N PHE A 266 -26.85 -11.69 8.80
CA PHE A 266 -26.77 -10.43 8.07
C PHE A 266 -26.53 -9.28 9.04
N ASP A 267 -25.45 -8.55 8.80
CA ASP A 267 -25.12 -7.31 9.48
C ASP A 267 -25.25 -6.14 8.49
N ALA A 268 -25.67 -4.98 8.97
CA ALA A 268 -25.69 -3.75 8.17
C ALA A 268 -24.70 -2.73 8.73
N ARG A 269 -24.04 -2.00 7.83
CA ARG A 269 -23.15 -0.88 8.15
C ARG A 269 -23.46 0.28 7.22
N THR A 270 -23.82 1.42 7.79
CA THR A 270 -24.05 2.65 7.04
C THR A 270 -22.76 3.45 6.98
N VAL A 271 -22.35 3.83 5.77
CA VAL A 271 -21.14 4.61 5.50
C VAL A 271 -21.52 5.93 4.83
N ASN A 272 -20.96 7.01 5.35
CA ASN A 272 -20.98 8.31 4.68
C ASN A 272 -19.90 8.35 3.60
N GLN A 273 -20.19 7.86 2.38
CA GLN A 273 -19.19 7.83 1.31
C GLN A 273 -18.66 9.22 0.97
N ALA A 274 -19.48 10.26 1.10
CA ALA A 274 -19.05 11.65 0.85
C ALA A 274 -17.94 12.14 1.80
N ALA A 275 -17.71 11.44 2.92
CA ALA A 275 -16.63 11.75 3.85
C ALA A 275 -15.28 11.14 3.46
N TYR A 276 -15.24 10.27 2.45
CA TYR A 276 -14.06 9.50 2.09
C TYR A 276 -13.64 9.76 0.62
N THR A 277 -12.35 9.60 0.34
CA THR A 277 -11.74 9.80 -0.97
C THR A 277 -10.47 8.97 -1.06
N ASN A 278 -10.32 8.20 -2.14
CA ASN A 278 -9.22 7.27 -2.41
C ASN A 278 -8.74 6.46 -1.19
N GLN A 279 -9.69 5.87 -0.45
CA GLN A 279 -9.33 5.19 0.79
C GLN A 279 -10.17 3.95 1.08
N TRP A 280 -9.55 3.02 1.79
CA TRP A 280 -10.21 1.87 2.38
C TRP A 280 -10.87 2.26 3.69
N VAL A 281 -12.16 1.92 3.82
CA VAL A 281 -12.99 2.18 5.00
C VAL A 281 -13.46 0.85 5.56
N SER A 282 -13.14 0.58 6.83
CA SER A 282 -13.63 -0.62 7.52
C SER A 282 -15.15 -0.61 7.69
N LEU A 283 -15.75 -1.75 7.42
CA LEU A 283 -17.11 -2.10 7.85
C LEU A 283 -17.10 -2.84 9.19
N GLY A 284 -15.94 -3.36 9.60
CA GLY A 284 -15.69 -4.10 10.83
C GLY A 284 -15.17 -5.51 10.58
N THR A 285 -14.99 -6.24 11.68
CA THR A 285 -14.58 -7.65 11.66
C THR A 285 -15.80 -8.55 11.79
N PHE A 286 -15.92 -9.54 10.91
CA PHE A 286 -17.06 -10.48 10.86
C PHE A 286 -16.56 -11.92 10.78
N ASP A 287 -17.35 -12.86 11.29
CA ASP A 287 -17.06 -14.29 11.24
C ASP A 287 -17.59 -14.90 9.94
N PHE A 288 -16.70 -15.47 9.13
CA PHE A 288 -17.04 -16.13 7.86
C PHE A 288 -16.79 -17.63 7.95
N HIS A 289 -17.74 -18.44 7.51
CA HIS A 289 -17.60 -19.90 7.50
C HIS A 289 -16.77 -20.41 6.31
N GLY A 290 -16.51 -19.56 5.30
CA GLY A 290 -15.56 -19.83 4.21
C GLY A 290 -16.00 -20.89 3.19
N ARG A 291 -17.28 -21.28 3.18
CA ARG A 291 -17.78 -22.32 2.25
C ARG A 291 -18.34 -21.73 0.94
N GLY A 292 -18.22 -20.41 0.76
CA GLY A 292 -18.88 -19.65 -0.30
C GLY A 292 -20.31 -19.27 0.04
N GLY A 293 -20.91 -18.37 -0.74
CA GLY A 293 -22.27 -17.84 -0.52
C GLY A 293 -22.34 -16.66 0.45
N GLU A 294 -21.21 -16.27 1.03
CA GLU A 294 -21.05 -15.09 1.88
C GLU A 294 -20.63 -13.89 1.01
N TYR A 295 -21.06 -12.68 1.36
CA TYR A 295 -20.85 -11.51 0.50
C TYR A 295 -20.99 -10.18 1.25
N VAL A 296 -20.49 -9.12 0.62
CA VAL A 296 -20.89 -7.74 0.90
C VAL A 296 -21.81 -7.26 -0.21
N SER A 297 -22.90 -6.58 0.11
CA SER A 297 -23.83 -6.00 -0.85
C SER A 297 -24.05 -4.52 -0.57
N LEU A 298 -24.14 -3.72 -1.63
CA LEU A 298 -24.60 -2.33 -1.56
C LEU A 298 -25.77 -2.19 -2.54
N SER A 299 -26.79 -1.44 -2.15
CA SER A 299 -27.83 -0.97 -3.08
C SER A 299 -27.85 0.55 -3.12
N ASP A 300 -28.46 1.08 -4.17
CA ASP A 300 -28.69 2.52 -4.32
C ASP A 300 -29.80 3.06 -3.38
N VAL A 301 -30.39 2.20 -2.55
CA VAL A 301 -31.46 2.56 -1.59
C VAL A 301 -30.83 3.11 -0.32
N THR A 302 -30.73 4.43 -0.23
CA THR A 302 -30.08 5.14 0.88
C THR A 302 -31.04 5.66 1.93
N GLY A 303 -32.30 5.88 1.57
CA GLY A 303 -33.22 6.65 2.42
C GLY A 303 -33.01 8.16 2.32
N GLU A 304 -32.09 8.63 1.49
CA GLU A 304 -31.96 10.06 1.14
C GLU A 304 -32.98 10.43 0.05
N PRO A 305 -33.37 11.72 -0.11
CA PRO A 305 -34.36 12.12 -1.11
C PRO A 305 -34.02 11.58 -2.52
N TYR A 306 -35.04 11.19 -3.27
CA TYR A 306 -34.86 10.53 -4.57
C TYR A 306 -34.02 11.38 -5.54
N LEU A 307 -33.02 10.76 -6.20
CA LEU A 307 -32.08 11.40 -7.13
C LEU A 307 -31.31 12.61 -6.55
N SER A 308 -31.22 12.74 -5.23
CA SER A 308 -30.53 13.86 -4.59
C SER A 308 -29.03 13.62 -4.42
N THR A 309 -28.57 12.38 -4.55
CA THR A 309 -27.18 12.02 -4.27
C THR A 309 -26.70 10.83 -5.09
N PHE A 310 -25.38 10.64 -5.12
CA PHE A 310 -24.69 9.58 -5.83
C PHE A 310 -24.05 8.59 -4.85
N LEU A 311 -24.17 7.31 -5.16
CA LEU A 311 -23.44 6.23 -4.51
C LEU A 311 -22.45 5.62 -5.47
N VAL A 312 -21.30 5.23 -4.95
CA VAL A 312 -20.25 4.57 -5.70
C VAL A 312 -20.11 3.11 -5.28
N PHE A 313 -19.83 2.27 -6.27
CA PHE A 313 -19.60 0.85 -6.16
C PHE A 313 -18.23 0.56 -6.78
N ASP A 314 -17.32 0.03 -5.97
CA ASP A 314 -15.96 -0.24 -6.42
C ASP A 314 -15.48 -1.59 -5.88
N SER A 315 -14.70 -1.58 -4.80
CA SER A 315 -13.97 -2.75 -4.34
C SER A 315 -14.25 -3.05 -2.88
N VAL A 316 -14.25 -4.34 -2.54
CA VAL A 316 -14.37 -4.85 -1.16
C VAL A 316 -13.16 -5.72 -0.86
N ASN A 317 -12.53 -5.47 0.29
CA ASN A 317 -11.44 -6.27 0.81
C ASN A 317 -11.93 -7.20 1.91
N PHE A 318 -11.51 -8.46 1.84
CA PHE A 318 -11.66 -9.44 2.92
C PHE A 318 -10.27 -9.81 3.43
N ALA A 319 -9.88 -9.22 4.56
CA ALA A 319 -8.58 -9.44 5.18
C ALA A 319 -8.70 -10.48 6.32
N PRO A 320 -8.15 -11.70 6.19
CA PRO A 320 -8.26 -12.72 7.22
C PRO A 320 -7.57 -12.29 8.52
N ARG A 321 -8.30 -12.40 9.64
CA ARG A 321 -7.84 -12.21 11.02
C ARG A 321 -7.83 -13.55 11.76
N CYS A 322 -7.33 -14.58 11.07
CA CYS A 322 -7.27 -15.92 11.64
C CYS A 322 -6.06 -16.01 12.58
N THR A 323 -6.19 -15.63 13.85
CA THR A 323 -5.17 -15.95 14.85
C THR A 323 -4.98 -17.47 14.92
N MET A 324 -3.74 -17.93 14.87
CA MET A 324 -3.38 -19.26 15.32
C MET A 324 -3.36 -19.18 16.85
N TRP A 325 -4.22 -19.95 17.50
CA TRP A 325 -4.07 -20.22 18.94
C TRP A 325 -2.87 -21.12 19.16
#